data_AF-A0AAW2DHL9-F1
#
_entry.id   AF-A0AAW2DHL9-F1
#
_cell.length_a   1.000
_cell.length_b   1.000
_cell.length_c   1.000
_cell.angle_alpha   90.00
_cell.angle_beta   90.00
_cell.angle_gamma   90.00
#
_symmetry.space_group_name_H-M   'P 1'
#
loop_
_entity.id
_entity.type
_entity.pdbx_description
1 polymer ?
#
loop_
_entity_poly.entity_id
_entity_poly.type
_entity_poly.pdbx_seq_one_letter_code
_entity_poly.pdbx_strand_id
1 'polypeptide(L)'
;MRGEWNGLKALVSNDCPYAYYIHCFAHRLQLALVAASKEIIFVQSFFNRLSSIVNVVGASCKRVEQQKKAYADQIAYFVEIGELETGRGLNQISTLQRAGDTRWGSHLRSISSLVNIFSPTCEILLKIIKEGNTTSQREAAYSCYHAMISFEFVFILHLMKEIMKIIDALCQALQCQSQDILNAMNFVSSTKALIQKFRDEEWDNLLTTVKSFCEARDIDVPDMNARYVERGGLARFQQDDFTIEHHYRIDIFYAAIVSILQELNHRFSNHAVELLNLSSALDPKEARESFRSIDILLLVSKFYPKDFTNQEMTLLKTEVDHYEHNVVRHPDFKKLSSISELCQCFYCNYRASIFSHEYDQE
;
A
#
# COMPACT_ATOMS: atom_id res chain seq x y z
N MET A 1 -14.61 11.74 5.00
CA MET A 1 -15.38 12.99 4.90
C MET A 1 -15.69 13.29 3.43
N ARG A 2 -16.67 12.60 2.85
CA ARG A 2 -17.29 12.96 1.57
C ARG A 2 -18.75 13.23 1.88
N GLY A 3 -19.07 14.49 2.15
CA GLY A 3 -20.44 15.00 2.16
C GLY A 3 -20.55 16.04 1.04
N GLU A 4 -21.77 16.29 0.59
CA GLU A 4 -22.17 17.18 -0.52
C GLU A 4 -21.52 18.58 -0.53
N TRP A 5 -20.95 19.04 0.59
CA TRP A 5 -20.46 20.40 0.79
C TRP A 5 -18.96 20.51 1.14
N ASN A 6 -18.15 19.47 0.93
CA ASN A 6 -16.76 19.42 1.44
C ASN A 6 -16.61 19.63 2.98
N GLY A 7 -17.72 19.77 3.72
CA GLY A 7 -17.81 19.85 5.17
C GLY A 7 -16.81 20.81 5.81
N LEU A 8 -16.10 20.31 6.83
CA LEU A 8 -15.10 21.03 7.62
C LEU A 8 -13.98 21.67 6.78
N LYS A 9 -13.58 21.05 5.66
CA LYS A 9 -12.53 21.62 4.80
C LYS A 9 -12.97 22.96 4.22
N ALA A 10 -14.19 23.06 3.71
CA ALA A 10 -14.70 24.30 3.12
C ALA A 10 -14.83 25.40 4.18
N LEU A 11 -15.28 25.06 5.39
CA LEU A 11 -15.35 26.00 6.51
C LEU A 11 -13.96 26.54 6.88
N VAL A 12 -12.98 25.66 7.07
CA VAL A 12 -11.60 26.07 7.40
C VAL A 12 -10.95 26.86 6.26
N SER A 13 -11.21 26.51 5.00
CA SER A 13 -10.66 27.26 3.86
C SER A 13 -11.28 28.66 3.70
N ASN A 14 -12.52 28.88 4.16
CA ASN A 14 -13.12 30.21 4.16
C ASN A 14 -12.44 31.14 5.18
N ASP A 15 -12.13 30.62 6.37
CA ASP A 15 -11.49 31.40 7.43
C ASP A 15 -9.97 31.51 7.25
N CYS A 16 -9.34 30.47 6.69
CA CYS A 16 -7.90 30.35 6.48
C CYS A 16 -7.58 29.95 5.03
N PRO A 17 -7.43 30.92 4.10
CA PRO A 17 -7.18 30.64 2.68
C PRO A 17 -5.89 29.83 2.39
N TYR A 18 -4.90 29.88 3.31
CA TYR A 18 -3.65 29.13 3.22
C TYR A 18 -3.65 27.82 4.02
N ALA A 19 -4.81 27.38 4.53
CA ALA A 19 -4.90 26.09 5.21
C ALA A 19 -4.73 24.94 4.20
N TYR A 20 -3.62 24.21 4.32
CA TYR A 20 -3.37 23.01 3.53
C TYR A 20 -4.06 21.80 4.16
N TYR A 21 -5.01 21.21 3.44
CA TYR A 21 -5.68 19.99 3.87
C TYR A 21 -4.96 18.76 3.30
N ILE A 22 -4.38 17.95 4.19
CA ILE A 22 -3.70 16.71 3.84
C ILE A 22 -4.54 15.53 4.32
N HIS A 23 -5.01 14.70 3.37
CA HIS A 23 -5.66 13.44 3.72
C HIS A 23 -4.66 12.47 4.36
N CYS A 24 -5.12 11.66 5.32
CA CYS A 24 -4.36 10.57 5.93
C CYS A 24 -3.61 9.74 4.86
N PHE A 25 -2.30 9.57 5.03
CA PHE A 25 -1.46 8.90 4.04
C PHE A 25 -1.79 7.41 3.86
N ALA A 26 -2.13 6.70 4.94
CA ALA A 26 -2.62 5.34 4.84
C ALA A 26 -3.89 5.26 3.97
N HIS A 27 -4.79 6.24 4.11
CA HIS A 27 -5.98 6.34 3.26
C HIS A 27 -5.65 6.73 1.81
N ARG A 28 -4.69 7.64 1.59
CA ARG A 28 -4.22 8.00 0.23
C ARG A 28 -3.60 6.80 -0.49
N LEU A 29 -2.77 6.03 0.20
CA LEU A 29 -2.19 4.80 -0.32
C LEU A 29 -3.30 3.80 -0.69
N GLN A 30 -4.23 3.57 0.23
CA GLN A 30 -5.39 2.72 0.00
C GLN A 30 -6.17 3.11 -1.27
N LEU A 31 -6.40 4.41 -1.50
CA LEU A 31 -7.05 4.90 -2.72
C LEU A 31 -6.19 4.68 -3.97
N ALA A 32 -4.86 4.80 -3.87
CA ALA A 32 -3.93 4.53 -4.97
C ALA A 32 -4.06 3.09 -5.45
N LEU A 33 -4.03 2.13 -4.53
CA LEU A 33 -4.07 0.70 -4.83
C LEU A 33 -5.42 0.29 -5.44
N VAL A 34 -6.53 0.84 -4.90
CA VAL A 34 -7.87 0.60 -5.46
C VAL A 34 -8.00 1.17 -6.87
N ALA A 35 -7.45 2.36 -7.13
CA ALA A 35 -7.50 2.94 -8.47
C ALA A 35 -6.66 2.13 -9.46
N ALA A 36 -5.42 1.81 -9.10
CA ALA A 36 -4.51 1.06 -9.97
C ALA A 36 -5.03 -0.34 -10.32
N SER A 37 -5.58 -1.05 -9.33
CA SER A 37 -6.14 -2.39 -9.57
C SER A 37 -7.37 -2.41 -10.45
N LYS A 38 -8.19 -1.35 -10.41
CA LYS A 38 -9.38 -1.23 -11.26
C LYS A 38 -9.06 -0.85 -12.70
N GLU A 39 -7.92 -0.19 -12.92
CA GLU A 39 -7.46 0.19 -14.25
C GLU A 39 -7.07 -1.04 -15.08
N ILE A 40 -6.48 -2.05 -14.44
CA ILE A 40 -6.05 -3.28 -15.12
C ILE A 40 -7.10 -4.38 -14.96
N ILE A 41 -7.84 -4.66 -16.03
CA ILE A 41 -8.94 -5.64 -16.06
C ILE A 41 -8.51 -7.01 -15.50
N PHE A 42 -7.31 -7.48 -15.86
CA PHE A 42 -6.78 -8.77 -15.40
C PHE A 42 -6.56 -8.79 -13.88
N VAL A 43 -6.02 -7.72 -13.30
CA VAL A 43 -5.79 -7.60 -11.85
C VAL A 43 -7.12 -7.50 -11.09
N GLN A 44 -8.07 -6.70 -11.60
CA GLN A 44 -9.41 -6.62 -11.01
C GLN A 44 -10.14 -7.98 -11.07
N SER A 45 -10.07 -8.67 -12.21
CA SER A 45 -10.62 -10.01 -12.40
C SER A 45 -10.01 -11.01 -11.43
N PHE A 46 -8.68 -10.97 -11.24
CA PHE A 46 -7.99 -11.80 -10.25
C PHE A 46 -8.53 -11.58 -8.83
N PHE A 47 -8.66 -10.34 -8.36
CA PHE A 47 -9.18 -10.08 -7.01
C PHE A 47 -10.63 -10.52 -6.83
N ASN A 48 -11.47 -10.38 -7.87
CA ASN A 48 -12.84 -10.90 -7.84
C ASN A 48 -12.84 -12.43 -7.72
N ARG A 49 -11.99 -13.13 -8.48
CA ARG A 49 -11.84 -14.59 -8.42
C ARG A 49 -11.30 -15.04 -7.07
N LEU A 50 -10.30 -14.36 -6.53
CA LEU A 50 -9.75 -14.61 -5.20
C LEU A 50 -10.85 -14.51 -4.12
N SER A 51 -11.66 -13.45 -4.15
CA SER A 51 -12.78 -13.29 -3.23
C SER A 51 -13.78 -14.44 -3.35
N SER A 52 -14.13 -14.84 -4.57
CA SER A 52 -15.00 -15.99 -4.82
C SER A 52 -14.44 -17.31 -4.27
N ILE A 53 -13.14 -17.58 -4.46
CA ILE A 53 -12.46 -18.77 -3.92
C ILE A 53 -12.56 -18.78 -2.39
N VAL A 54 -12.21 -17.67 -1.74
CA VAL A 54 -12.29 -17.52 -0.28
C VAL A 54 -13.71 -17.73 0.21
N ASN A 55 -14.72 -17.19 -0.48
CA ASN A 55 -16.12 -17.34 -0.10
C ASN A 55 -16.62 -18.78 -0.26
N VAL A 56 -16.29 -19.46 -1.37
CA VAL A 56 -16.75 -20.84 -1.64
C VAL A 56 -16.15 -21.83 -0.63
N VAL A 57 -14.85 -21.70 -0.36
CA VAL A 57 -14.12 -22.57 0.55
C VAL A 57 -14.46 -22.26 2.01
N GLY A 58 -14.56 -20.97 2.34
CA GLY A 58 -14.90 -20.47 3.67
C GLY A 58 -16.38 -20.54 4.05
N ALA A 59 -17.28 -20.93 3.15
CA ALA A 59 -18.72 -20.92 3.37
C ALA A 59 -19.22 -21.83 4.52
N SER A 60 -18.40 -22.77 5.00
CA SER A 60 -18.79 -23.68 6.09
C SER A 60 -17.60 -24.07 6.95
N CYS A 61 -17.80 -24.11 8.28
CA CYS A 61 -16.81 -24.59 9.24
C CYS A 61 -16.29 -26.00 8.91
N LYS A 62 -17.15 -26.87 8.36
CA LYS A 62 -16.76 -28.24 7.95
C LYS A 62 -15.72 -28.21 6.82
N ARG A 63 -15.86 -27.29 5.86
CA ARG A 63 -14.92 -27.13 4.74
C ARG A 63 -13.60 -26.53 5.21
N VAL A 64 -13.65 -25.56 6.11
CA VAL A 64 -12.47 -24.99 6.75
C VAL A 64 -11.67 -26.07 7.49
N GLU A 65 -12.34 -26.97 8.22
CA GLU A 65 -11.65 -28.05 8.92
C GLU A 65 -11.06 -29.09 7.96
N GLN A 66 -11.77 -29.40 6.87
CA GLN A 66 -11.22 -30.23 5.79
C GLN A 66 -9.99 -29.60 5.13
N GLN A 67 -9.97 -28.27 4.96
CA GLN A 67 -8.81 -27.54 4.45
C GLN A 67 -7.60 -27.69 5.35
N LYS A 68 -7.81 -27.49 6.66
CA LYS A 68 -6.72 -27.63 7.64
C LYS A 68 -6.13 -29.03 7.63
N LYS A 69 -6.99 -30.05 7.51
CA LYS A 69 -6.54 -31.44 7.41
C LYS A 69 -5.70 -31.68 6.15
N ALA A 70 -6.21 -31.31 4.97
CA ALA A 70 -5.47 -31.46 3.72
C ALA A 70 -4.14 -30.69 3.74
N TYR A 71 -4.11 -29.50 4.36
CA TYR A 71 -2.87 -28.76 4.53
C TYR A 71 -1.90 -29.42 5.51
N ALA A 72 -2.39 -30.01 6.61
CA ALA A 72 -1.55 -30.78 7.53
C ALA A 72 -0.96 -32.02 6.85
N ASP A 73 -1.74 -32.72 6.04
CA ASP A 73 -1.29 -33.89 5.28
C ASP A 73 -0.21 -33.49 4.25
N GLN A 74 -0.38 -32.35 3.56
CA GLN A 74 0.63 -31.79 2.66
C GLN A 74 1.94 -31.41 3.37
N ILE A 75 1.84 -30.75 4.53
CA ILE A 75 3.03 -30.42 5.34
C ILE A 75 3.75 -31.70 5.75
N ALA A 76 3.02 -32.72 6.21
CA ALA A 76 3.60 -33.99 6.61
C ALA A 76 4.35 -34.65 5.44
N TYR A 77 3.76 -34.66 4.25
CA TYR A 77 4.41 -35.16 3.04
C TYR A 77 5.70 -34.39 2.70
N PHE A 78 5.68 -33.06 2.71
CA PHE A 78 6.87 -32.26 2.40
C PHE A 78 7.98 -32.38 3.45
N VAL A 79 7.62 -32.57 4.72
CA VAL A 79 8.59 -32.90 5.78
C VAL A 79 9.20 -34.28 5.55
N GLU A 80 8.39 -35.27 5.14
CA GLU A 80 8.86 -36.64 4.86
C GLU A 80 9.86 -36.69 3.70
N ILE A 81 9.62 -35.95 2.61
CA ILE A 81 10.54 -35.89 1.46
C ILE A 81 11.71 -34.90 1.66
N GLY A 82 11.82 -34.29 2.85
CA GLY A 82 12.92 -33.38 3.20
C GLY A 82 12.85 -32.00 2.52
N GLU A 83 11.73 -31.63 1.92
CA GLU A 83 11.52 -30.30 1.32
C GLU A 83 11.13 -29.24 2.36
N LEU A 84 10.66 -29.65 3.54
CA LEU A 84 10.35 -28.75 4.67
C LEU A 84 11.10 -29.15 5.94
N GLU A 85 11.74 -28.17 6.56
CA GLU A 85 12.30 -28.29 7.91
C GLU A 85 11.21 -28.21 8.98
N THR A 86 11.42 -28.90 10.10
CA THR A 86 10.54 -28.80 11.28
C THR A 86 11.19 -27.89 12.33
N GLY A 87 10.41 -26.95 12.88
CA GLY A 87 10.92 -26.00 13.85
C GLY A 87 9.81 -25.22 14.54
N ARG A 88 10.11 -24.63 15.70
CA ARG A 88 9.13 -23.87 16.48
C ARG A 88 8.65 -22.66 15.67
N GLY A 89 7.39 -22.69 15.26
CA GLY A 89 6.75 -21.63 14.48
C GLY A 89 6.74 -21.85 12.97
N LEU A 90 7.40 -22.89 12.45
CA LEU A 90 7.36 -23.28 11.04
C LEU A 90 6.12 -24.12 10.72
N ASN A 91 5.68 -24.09 9.45
CA ASN A 91 4.61 -24.92 8.90
C ASN A 91 3.29 -24.83 9.69
N GLN A 92 2.95 -23.65 10.20
CA GLN A 92 1.71 -23.46 10.95
C GLN A 92 0.50 -23.65 10.04
N ILE A 93 -0.44 -24.48 10.50
CA ILE A 93 -1.72 -24.68 9.82
C ILE A 93 -2.45 -23.32 9.77
N SER A 94 -2.77 -22.89 8.55
CA SER A 94 -3.48 -21.64 8.30
C SER A 94 -4.68 -21.87 7.38
N THR A 95 -5.64 -20.95 7.43
CA THR A 95 -6.84 -20.98 6.59
C THR A 95 -6.83 -19.80 5.62
N LEU A 96 -7.59 -19.90 4.53
CA LEU A 96 -7.77 -18.79 3.58
C LEU A 96 -8.21 -17.54 4.34
N GLN A 97 -7.39 -16.49 4.24
CA GLN A 97 -7.67 -15.22 4.88
C GLN A 97 -8.57 -14.38 3.97
N ARG A 98 -9.66 -13.84 4.53
CA ARG A 98 -10.51 -12.90 3.81
C ARG A 98 -9.89 -11.52 3.83
N ALA A 99 -9.70 -10.94 2.64
CA ALA A 99 -9.35 -9.54 2.53
C ALA A 99 -10.56 -8.67 2.89
N GLY A 100 -10.34 -7.59 3.63
CA GLY A 100 -11.34 -6.55 3.84
C GLY A 100 -11.31 -5.55 2.69
N ASP A 101 -12.47 -5.29 2.10
CA ASP A 101 -12.63 -4.43 0.90
C ASP A 101 -12.03 -3.01 1.05
N THR A 102 -11.87 -2.54 2.28
CA THR A 102 -11.37 -1.20 2.63
C THR A 102 -9.93 -1.18 3.17
N ARG A 103 -9.26 -2.33 3.31
CA ARG A 103 -7.93 -2.43 3.92
C ARG A 103 -7.01 -3.31 3.08
N TRP A 104 -6.28 -2.71 2.14
CA TRP A 104 -5.40 -3.44 1.22
C TRP A 104 -4.26 -4.18 1.91
N GLY A 105 -3.84 -3.77 3.11
CA GLY A 105 -2.90 -4.56 3.93
C GLY A 105 -3.42 -5.97 4.31
N SER A 106 -4.72 -6.25 4.16
CA SER A 106 -5.27 -7.60 4.32
C SER A 106 -5.18 -8.46 3.03
N HIS A 107 -5.00 -7.84 1.86
CA HIS A 107 -4.88 -8.56 0.59
C HIS A 107 -3.57 -9.34 0.52
N LEU A 108 -2.45 -8.81 1.05
CA LEU A 108 -1.19 -9.57 1.12
C LEU A 108 -1.36 -10.86 1.91
N ARG A 109 -2.06 -10.81 3.05
CA ARG A 109 -2.36 -12.00 3.86
C ARG A 109 -3.26 -13.00 3.12
N SER A 110 -4.26 -12.51 2.39
CA SER A 110 -5.14 -13.36 1.56
C SER A 110 -4.37 -14.07 0.45
N ILE A 111 -3.57 -13.31 -0.31
CA ILE A 111 -2.70 -13.82 -1.38
C ILE A 111 -1.68 -14.83 -0.84
N SER A 112 -0.96 -14.46 0.22
CA SER A 112 0.07 -15.32 0.81
C SER A 112 -0.53 -16.60 1.37
N SER A 113 -1.70 -16.51 2.00
CA SER A 113 -2.43 -17.69 2.47
C SER A 113 -2.78 -18.61 1.31
N LEU A 114 -3.36 -18.09 0.22
CA LEU A 114 -3.73 -18.90 -0.94
C LEU A 114 -2.52 -19.59 -1.58
N VAL A 115 -1.37 -18.90 -1.70
CA VAL A 115 -0.14 -19.51 -2.20
C VAL A 115 0.30 -20.69 -1.33
N ASN A 116 0.23 -20.55 -0.01
CA ASN A 116 0.65 -21.60 0.92
C ASN A 116 -0.30 -22.81 0.91
N ILE A 117 -1.61 -22.58 0.80
CA ILE A 117 -2.63 -23.66 0.83
C ILE A 117 -3.26 -23.91 -0.53
N PHE A 118 -2.50 -23.69 -1.60
CA PHE A 118 -3.00 -23.76 -2.97
C PHE A 118 -3.57 -25.15 -3.32
N SER A 119 -2.77 -26.21 -3.16
CA SER A 119 -3.19 -27.58 -3.48
C SER A 119 -4.33 -28.07 -2.55
N PRO A 120 -4.28 -27.86 -1.22
CA PRO A 120 -5.42 -28.13 -0.34
C PRO A 120 -6.70 -27.42 -0.75
N THR A 121 -6.59 -26.19 -1.26
CA THR A 121 -7.75 -25.42 -1.77
C THR A 121 -8.32 -26.06 -3.03
N CYS A 122 -7.47 -26.47 -3.98
CA CYS A 122 -7.89 -27.20 -5.18
C CYS A 122 -8.63 -28.51 -4.82
N GLU A 123 -8.13 -29.28 -3.85
CA GLU A 123 -8.77 -30.52 -3.41
C GLU A 123 -10.18 -30.30 -2.85
N ILE A 124 -10.36 -29.26 -2.04
CA ILE A 124 -11.69 -28.91 -1.50
C ILE A 124 -12.64 -28.49 -2.61
N LEU A 125 -12.16 -27.70 -3.56
CA LEU A 125 -12.99 -27.28 -4.70
C LEU A 125 -13.43 -28.50 -5.52
N LEU A 126 -12.51 -29.43 -5.82
CA LEU A 126 -12.82 -30.71 -6.48
C LEU A 126 -13.83 -31.54 -5.69
N LYS A 127 -13.70 -31.58 -4.36
CA LYS A 127 -14.66 -32.26 -3.49
C LYS A 127 -16.05 -31.63 -3.59
N ILE A 128 -16.14 -30.30 -3.56
CA ILE A 128 -17.42 -29.59 -3.71
C ILE A 128 -18.04 -29.84 -5.10
N ILE A 129 -17.23 -29.89 -6.16
CA ILE A 129 -17.73 -30.19 -7.51
C ILE A 129 -18.38 -31.58 -7.57
N LYS A 130 -17.81 -32.57 -6.87
CA LYS A 130 -18.31 -33.95 -6.84
C LYS A 130 -19.49 -34.13 -5.87
N GLU A 131 -19.39 -33.58 -4.66
CA GLU A 131 -20.26 -33.88 -3.52
C GLU A 131 -21.18 -32.71 -3.11
N GLY A 132 -21.17 -31.59 -3.85
CA GLY A 132 -21.91 -30.39 -3.49
C GLY A 132 -23.42 -30.58 -3.45
N ASN A 133 -24.08 -30.03 -2.41
CA ASN A 133 -25.50 -30.21 -2.16
C ASN A 133 -26.41 -29.51 -3.18
N THR A 134 -25.92 -28.44 -3.84
CA THR A 134 -26.69 -27.66 -4.81
C THR A 134 -25.90 -27.45 -6.09
N THR A 135 -26.60 -27.35 -7.23
CA THR A 135 -25.99 -27.07 -8.53
C THR A 135 -25.19 -25.77 -8.52
N SER A 136 -25.75 -24.71 -7.91
CA SER A 136 -25.07 -23.42 -7.78
C SER A 136 -23.74 -23.52 -6.99
N GLN A 137 -23.67 -24.33 -5.92
CA GLN A 137 -22.41 -24.55 -5.21
C GLN A 137 -21.38 -25.29 -6.06
N ARG A 138 -21.83 -26.28 -6.84
CA ARG A 138 -20.96 -27.07 -7.73
C ARG A 138 -20.42 -26.21 -8.88
N GLU A 139 -21.27 -25.38 -9.49
CA GLU A 139 -20.88 -24.43 -10.54
C GLU A 139 -19.90 -23.37 -10.05
N ALA A 140 -20.13 -22.82 -8.85
CA ALA A 140 -19.23 -21.86 -8.23
C ALA A 140 -17.86 -22.49 -7.93
N ALA A 141 -17.84 -23.71 -7.38
CA ALA A 141 -16.60 -24.44 -7.11
C ALA A 141 -15.86 -24.82 -8.40
N TYR A 142 -16.58 -25.24 -9.44
CA TYR A 142 -16.04 -25.53 -10.77
C TYR A 142 -15.34 -24.30 -11.35
N SER A 143 -16.02 -23.15 -11.35
CA SER A 143 -15.48 -21.89 -11.85
C SER A 143 -14.24 -21.44 -11.06
N CYS A 144 -14.26 -21.60 -9.73
CA CYS A 144 -13.12 -21.28 -8.87
C CYS A 144 -11.92 -22.21 -9.13
N TYR A 145 -12.16 -23.51 -9.27
CA TYR A 145 -11.12 -24.50 -9.55
C TYR A 145 -10.45 -24.20 -10.89
N HIS A 146 -11.23 -24.01 -11.96
CA HIS A 146 -10.71 -23.68 -13.29
C HIS A 146 -9.99 -22.33 -13.34
N ALA A 147 -10.40 -21.37 -12.51
CA ALA A 147 -9.64 -20.14 -12.35
C ALA A 147 -8.27 -20.42 -11.70
N MET A 148 -8.21 -21.20 -10.62
CA MET A 148 -6.95 -21.47 -9.92
C MET A 148 -5.94 -22.20 -10.79
N ILE A 149 -6.37 -23.19 -11.58
CA ILE A 149 -5.48 -23.98 -12.43
C ILE A 149 -5.16 -23.31 -13.78
N SER A 150 -5.45 -22.01 -13.95
CA SER A 150 -5.02 -21.28 -15.13
C SER A 150 -3.67 -20.62 -14.88
N PHE A 151 -2.80 -20.63 -15.91
CA PHE A 151 -1.52 -19.94 -15.84
C PHE A 151 -1.70 -18.44 -15.55
N GLU A 152 -2.70 -17.79 -16.14
CA GLU A 152 -3.00 -16.37 -15.89
C GLU A 152 -3.26 -16.09 -14.41
N PHE A 153 -4.04 -16.93 -13.73
CA PHE A 153 -4.33 -16.72 -12.31
C PHE A 153 -3.09 -16.91 -11.45
N VAL A 154 -2.30 -17.96 -11.71
CA VAL A 154 -1.04 -18.20 -10.98
C VAL A 154 -0.04 -17.06 -11.23
N PHE A 155 0.09 -16.61 -12.48
CA PHE A 155 0.95 -15.49 -12.84
C PHE A 155 0.58 -14.22 -12.05
N ILE A 156 -0.69 -13.82 -12.07
CA ILE A 156 -1.16 -12.63 -11.36
C ILE A 156 -1.07 -12.82 -9.84
N LEU A 157 -1.31 -14.04 -9.33
CA LEU A 157 -1.17 -14.36 -7.91
C LEU A 157 0.26 -14.06 -7.40
N HIS A 158 1.27 -14.52 -8.13
CA HIS A 158 2.67 -14.29 -7.79
C HIS A 158 3.10 -12.83 -8.02
N LEU A 159 2.67 -12.21 -9.13
CA LEU A 159 2.91 -10.79 -9.40
C LEU A 159 2.38 -9.91 -8.26
N MET A 160 1.11 -10.09 -7.91
CA MET A 160 0.47 -9.31 -6.85
C MET A 160 1.07 -9.63 -5.48
N LYS A 161 1.57 -10.85 -5.24
CA LYS A 161 2.29 -11.17 -4.00
C LYS A 161 3.53 -10.29 -3.83
N GLU A 162 4.38 -10.19 -4.85
CA GLU A 162 5.61 -9.40 -4.77
C GLU A 162 5.34 -7.90 -4.66
N ILE A 163 4.42 -7.38 -5.48
CA ILE A 163 3.98 -5.99 -5.40
C ILE A 163 3.44 -5.66 -4.00
N MET A 164 2.55 -6.51 -3.47
CA MET A 164 1.93 -6.27 -2.17
C MET A 164 2.92 -6.39 -1.01
N LYS A 165 3.98 -7.20 -1.11
CA LYS A 165 5.05 -7.24 -0.09
C LYS A 165 5.76 -5.90 0.03
N ILE A 166 6.12 -5.29 -1.10
CA ILE A 166 6.80 -3.98 -1.12
C ILE A 166 5.86 -2.91 -0.52
N ILE A 167 4.58 -2.96 -0.88
CA ILE A 167 3.57 -1.98 -0.45
C ILE A 167 3.18 -2.15 1.02
N ASP A 168 3.21 -3.37 1.55
CA ASP A 168 2.86 -3.64 2.96
C ASP A 168 3.85 -2.98 3.92
N ALA A 169 5.15 -2.94 3.58
CA ALA A 169 6.14 -2.19 4.36
C ALA A 169 5.78 -0.71 4.48
N LEU A 170 5.34 -0.09 3.37
CA LEU A 170 4.83 1.29 3.38
C LEU A 170 3.53 1.40 4.19
N CYS A 171 2.62 0.44 4.06
CA CYS A 171 1.36 0.44 4.82
C CYS A 171 1.62 0.44 6.33
N GLN A 172 2.57 -0.38 6.79
CA GLN A 172 2.97 -0.45 8.19
C GLN A 172 3.62 0.85 8.65
N ALA A 173 4.55 1.40 7.87
CA ALA A 173 5.20 2.67 8.19
C ALA A 173 4.18 3.83 8.31
N LEU A 174 3.24 3.96 7.36
CA LEU A 174 2.22 5.01 7.36
C LEU A 174 1.17 4.86 8.47
N GLN A 175 1.07 3.69 9.11
CA GLN A 175 0.14 3.43 10.20
C GLN A 175 0.82 3.48 11.59
N CYS A 176 2.15 3.61 11.64
CA CYS A 176 2.89 3.64 12.88
C CYS A 176 2.73 5.01 13.57
N GLN A 177 2.28 5.02 14.82
CA GLN A 177 1.97 6.26 15.56
C GLN A 177 3.21 7.09 15.89
N SER A 178 4.36 6.43 16.09
CA SER A 178 5.64 7.09 16.37
C SER A 178 6.40 7.52 15.12
N GLN A 179 5.83 7.31 13.93
CA GLN A 179 6.49 7.60 12.66
C GLN A 179 6.62 9.12 12.47
N ASP A 180 7.84 9.60 12.20
CA ASP A 180 8.04 10.96 11.75
C ASP A 180 7.71 11.11 10.25
N ILE A 181 7.41 12.33 9.86
CA ILE A 181 6.94 12.65 8.52
C ILE A 181 8.01 12.46 7.44
N LEU A 182 9.27 12.78 7.72
CA LEU A 182 10.40 12.60 6.81
C LEU A 182 10.64 11.13 6.54
N ASN A 183 10.69 10.30 7.59
CA ASN A 183 10.83 8.86 7.40
C ASN A 183 9.65 8.31 6.60
N ALA A 184 8.41 8.75 6.85
CA ALA A 184 7.26 8.36 6.04
C ALA A 184 7.43 8.74 4.55
N MET A 185 7.94 9.94 4.25
CA MET A 185 8.20 10.37 2.87
C MET A 185 9.36 9.64 2.21
N ASN A 186 10.39 9.29 2.99
CA ASN A 186 11.48 8.42 2.54
C ASN A 186 10.96 7.02 2.22
N PHE A 187 10.05 6.47 3.02
CA PHE A 187 9.36 5.20 2.72
C PHE A 187 8.56 5.28 1.42
N VAL A 188 7.83 6.37 1.16
CA VAL A 188 7.12 6.55 -0.11
C VAL A 188 8.11 6.53 -1.29
N SER A 189 9.24 7.23 -1.16
CA SER A 189 10.25 7.33 -2.21
C SER A 189 10.96 5.98 -2.44
N SER A 190 11.34 5.29 -1.37
CA SER A 190 11.98 3.96 -1.45
C SER A 190 11.01 2.91 -1.98
N THR A 191 9.72 2.95 -1.61
CA THR A 191 8.69 2.07 -2.19
C THR A 191 8.55 2.29 -3.70
N LYS A 192 8.51 3.53 -4.18
CA LYS A 192 8.50 3.83 -5.62
C LYS A 192 9.74 3.27 -6.32
N ALA A 193 10.92 3.45 -5.73
CA ALA A 193 12.17 2.93 -6.27
C ALA A 193 12.20 1.39 -6.30
N LEU A 194 11.72 0.71 -5.26
CA LEU A 194 11.66 -0.75 -5.20
C LEU A 194 10.66 -1.33 -6.21
N ILE A 195 9.51 -0.68 -6.41
CA ILE A 195 8.53 -1.08 -7.44
C ILE A 195 9.12 -0.89 -8.84
N GLN A 196 9.85 0.21 -9.07
CA GLN A 196 10.53 0.45 -10.34
C GLN A 196 11.65 -0.57 -10.58
N LYS A 197 12.45 -0.89 -9.55
CA LYS A 197 13.47 -1.94 -9.62
C LYS A 197 12.85 -3.30 -9.96
N PHE A 198 11.74 -3.64 -9.31
CA PHE A 198 10.99 -4.87 -9.62
C PHE A 198 10.54 -4.92 -11.08
N ARG A 199 10.07 -3.80 -11.65
CA ARG A 199 9.73 -3.70 -13.07
C ARG A 199 10.93 -3.97 -14.00
N ASP A 200 12.08 -3.43 -13.65
CA ASP A 200 13.23 -3.40 -14.56
C ASP A 200 14.07 -4.69 -14.49
N GLU A 201 14.13 -5.34 -13.33
CA GLU A 201 15.07 -6.44 -13.07
C GLU A 201 14.41 -7.81 -12.79
N GLU A 202 13.13 -7.85 -12.37
CA GLU A 202 12.56 -9.07 -11.75
C GLU A 202 11.60 -9.85 -12.65
N TRP A 203 11.49 -9.50 -13.94
CA TRP A 203 10.65 -10.22 -14.90
C TRP A 203 11.02 -11.71 -14.99
N ASP A 204 12.29 -12.01 -15.25
CA ASP A 204 12.76 -13.39 -15.45
C ASP A 204 12.65 -14.23 -14.17
N ASN A 205 12.93 -13.62 -13.02
CA ASN A 205 12.80 -14.25 -11.70
C ASN A 205 11.34 -14.59 -11.39
N LEU A 206 10.41 -13.65 -11.64
CA LEU A 206 8.99 -13.89 -11.47
C LEU A 206 8.50 -15.00 -12.40
N LEU A 207 8.86 -14.94 -13.68
CA LEU A 207 8.43 -15.93 -14.67
C LEU A 207 8.94 -17.33 -14.31
N THR A 208 10.21 -17.45 -13.90
CA THR A 208 10.81 -18.72 -13.45
C THR A 208 10.07 -19.26 -12.23
N THR A 209 9.79 -18.41 -11.25
CA THR A 209 9.02 -18.79 -10.05
C THR A 209 7.63 -19.30 -10.43
N VAL A 210 6.92 -18.61 -11.32
CA VAL A 210 5.57 -19.01 -11.78
C VAL A 210 5.62 -20.35 -12.52
N LYS A 211 6.57 -20.53 -13.45
CA LYS A 211 6.73 -21.80 -14.18
C LYS A 211 6.99 -22.98 -13.23
N SER A 212 7.94 -22.84 -12.30
CA SER A 212 8.21 -23.88 -11.30
C SER A 212 6.98 -24.20 -10.42
N PHE A 213 6.19 -23.17 -10.07
CA PHE A 213 4.99 -23.36 -9.26
C PHE A 213 3.91 -24.14 -10.01
N CYS A 214 3.76 -23.86 -11.31
CA CYS A 214 2.84 -24.55 -12.22
C CYS A 214 3.27 -25.99 -12.48
N GLU A 215 4.54 -26.21 -12.82
CA GLU A 215 5.11 -27.55 -13.08
C GLU A 215 4.95 -28.47 -11.87
N ALA A 216 5.24 -27.97 -10.66
CA ALA A 216 5.08 -28.73 -9.42
C ALA A 216 3.62 -29.13 -9.10
N ARG A 217 2.64 -28.56 -9.82
CA ARG A 217 1.20 -28.77 -9.59
C ARG A 217 0.47 -29.26 -10.84
N ASP A 218 1.20 -29.66 -11.87
CA ASP A 218 0.65 -30.12 -13.16
C ASP A 218 -0.31 -29.10 -13.80
N ILE A 219 0.06 -27.81 -13.69
CA ILE A 219 -0.64 -26.71 -14.34
C ILE A 219 0.05 -26.44 -15.68
N ASP A 220 -0.74 -26.40 -16.75
CA ASP A 220 -0.25 -26.15 -18.11
C ASP A 220 0.48 -24.80 -18.21
N VAL A 221 1.72 -24.85 -18.70
CA VAL A 221 2.56 -23.67 -18.93
C VAL A 221 2.53 -23.36 -20.43
N PRO A 222 2.03 -22.19 -20.84
CA PRO A 222 1.93 -21.86 -22.25
C PRO A 222 3.33 -21.60 -22.85
N ASP A 223 3.48 -21.92 -24.13
CA ASP A 223 4.67 -21.55 -24.90
C ASP A 223 4.72 -20.02 -25.08
N MET A 224 5.71 -19.39 -24.48
CA MET A 224 5.89 -17.93 -24.48
C MET A 224 6.11 -17.37 -25.88
N ASN A 225 6.62 -18.18 -26.82
CA ASN A 225 6.83 -17.80 -28.22
C ASN A 225 5.58 -18.05 -29.09
N ALA A 226 4.58 -18.75 -28.58
CA ALA A 226 3.36 -18.98 -29.33
C ALA A 226 2.61 -17.67 -29.56
N ARG A 227 1.82 -17.66 -30.64
CA ARG A 227 0.91 -16.56 -30.93
C ARG A 227 -0.14 -16.46 -29.84
N TYR A 228 -0.27 -15.29 -29.24
CA TYR A 228 -1.37 -14.98 -28.34
C TYR A 228 -2.63 -14.72 -29.18
N VAL A 229 -3.70 -15.45 -28.89
CA VAL A 229 -5.01 -15.22 -29.51
C VAL A 229 -5.99 -14.87 -28.41
N GLU A 230 -6.48 -13.64 -28.45
CA GLU A 230 -7.46 -13.15 -27.50
C GLU A 230 -8.78 -13.95 -27.66
N ARG A 231 -9.38 -14.42 -26.54
CA ARG A 231 -10.61 -15.21 -26.62
C ARG A 231 -11.84 -14.31 -26.78
N GLY A 232 -12.73 -14.67 -27.71
CA GLY A 232 -14.05 -14.05 -27.87
C GLY A 232 -14.06 -12.85 -28.83
N GLY A 233 -14.98 -11.90 -28.62
CA GLY A 233 -15.20 -10.76 -29.53
C GLY A 233 -14.03 -9.79 -29.68
N LEU A 234 -13.02 -9.87 -28.80
CA LEU A 234 -11.83 -9.03 -28.79
C LEU A 234 -10.79 -9.44 -29.83
N ALA A 235 -10.79 -10.72 -30.26
CA ALA A 235 -9.94 -11.22 -31.35
C ALA A 235 -10.05 -10.42 -32.65
N ARG A 236 -11.18 -9.71 -32.85
CA ARG A 236 -11.45 -8.89 -34.04
C ARG A 236 -10.61 -7.60 -34.10
N PHE A 237 -10.02 -7.19 -32.99
CA PHE A 237 -9.24 -5.96 -32.88
C PHE A 237 -7.73 -6.22 -32.72
N GLN A 238 -7.31 -7.48 -32.77
CA GLN A 238 -5.94 -7.90 -32.50
C GLN A 238 -5.06 -7.79 -33.75
N GLN A 239 -3.86 -7.18 -33.64
CA GLN A 239 -2.84 -7.20 -34.71
C GLN A 239 -2.13 -8.56 -34.75
N ASP A 240 -1.56 -8.90 -35.91
CA ASP A 240 -1.20 -10.29 -36.25
C ASP A 240 0.03 -10.89 -35.53
N ASP A 241 0.85 -10.11 -34.82
CA ASP A 241 2.18 -10.53 -34.32
C ASP A 241 2.39 -10.54 -32.78
N PHE A 242 1.34 -10.62 -31.97
CA PHE A 242 1.50 -10.66 -30.49
C PHE A 242 1.85 -12.06 -29.97
N THR A 243 2.93 -12.18 -29.20
CA THR A 243 3.32 -13.41 -28.49
C THR A 243 2.66 -13.53 -27.11
N ILE A 244 2.59 -14.74 -26.56
CA ILE A 244 2.13 -14.97 -25.18
C ILE A 244 3.03 -14.24 -24.18
N GLU A 245 4.35 -14.18 -24.41
CA GLU A 245 5.25 -13.38 -23.56
C GLU A 245 4.83 -11.92 -23.55
N HIS A 246 4.52 -11.33 -24.72
CA HIS A 246 4.11 -9.94 -24.80
C HIS A 246 2.88 -9.67 -23.94
N HIS A 247 1.88 -10.56 -24.01
CA HIS A 247 0.68 -10.44 -23.20
C HIS A 247 0.98 -10.39 -21.69
N TYR A 248 1.73 -11.37 -21.18
CA TYR A 248 2.04 -11.40 -19.75
C TYR A 248 3.00 -10.29 -19.31
N ARG A 249 3.97 -9.93 -20.16
CA ARG A 249 5.01 -8.94 -19.83
C ARG A 249 4.53 -7.51 -19.96
N ILE A 250 3.82 -7.19 -21.03
CA ILE A 250 3.41 -5.82 -21.34
C ILE A 250 2.02 -5.54 -20.77
N ASP A 251 1.02 -6.33 -21.16
CA ASP A 251 -0.39 -6.05 -20.83
C ASP A 251 -0.74 -6.31 -19.36
N ILE A 252 0.03 -7.17 -18.69
CA ILE A 252 -0.20 -7.52 -17.28
C ILE A 252 0.93 -6.98 -16.39
N PHE A 253 2.16 -7.46 -16.57
CA PHE A 253 3.26 -7.13 -15.65
C PHE A 253 3.62 -5.64 -15.67
N TYR A 254 3.97 -5.08 -16.84
CA TYR A 254 4.26 -3.65 -16.94
C TYR A 254 3.04 -2.79 -16.68
N ALA A 255 1.87 -3.14 -17.23
CA ALA A 255 0.66 -2.36 -17.01
C ALA A 255 0.30 -2.24 -15.52
N ALA A 256 0.35 -3.35 -14.76
CA ALA A 256 0.08 -3.34 -13.31
C ALA A 256 1.08 -2.46 -12.54
N ILE A 257 2.38 -2.59 -12.83
CA ILE A 257 3.41 -1.84 -12.11
C ILE A 257 3.35 -0.35 -12.47
N VAL A 258 3.20 -0.02 -13.75
CA VAL A 258 3.11 1.36 -14.23
C VAL A 258 1.87 2.05 -13.64
N SER A 259 0.72 1.39 -13.63
CA SER A 259 -0.51 1.93 -13.03
C SER A 259 -0.33 2.22 -11.53
N ILE A 260 0.30 1.32 -10.77
CA ILE A 260 0.61 1.56 -9.36
C ILE A 260 1.57 2.75 -9.19
N LEU A 261 2.64 2.83 -9.98
CA LEU A 261 3.58 3.95 -9.91
C LEU A 261 2.92 5.28 -10.27
N GLN A 262 2.06 5.30 -11.29
CA GLN A 262 1.30 6.48 -11.68
C GLN A 262 0.38 6.94 -10.56
N GLU A 263 -0.38 6.03 -9.95
CA GLU A 263 -1.26 6.34 -8.82
C GLU A 263 -0.47 6.80 -7.59
N LEU A 264 0.68 6.19 -7.29
CA LEU A 264 1.57 6.65 -6.21
C LEU A 264 2.16 8.03 -6.51
N ASN A 265 2.52 8.33 -7.74
CA ASN A 265 3.06 9.64 -8.12
C ASN A 265 2.00 10.74 -8.10
N HIS A 266 0.80 10.43 -8.60
CA HIS A 266 -0.33 11.36 -8.57
C HIS A 266 -0.77 11.64 -7.12
N ARG A 267 -0.90 10.58 -6.30
CA ARG A 267 -1.42 10.70 -4.93
C ARG A 267 -0.36 11.02 -3.89
N PHE A 268 0.93 10.90 -4.16
CA PHE A 268 2.00 11.44 -3.33
C PHE A 268 2.82 12.42 -4.16
N SER A 269 2.15 13.50 -4.55
CA SER A 269 2.73 14.55 -5.38
C SER A 269 3.86 15.27 -4.65
N ASN A 270 4.85 15.71 -5.43
CA ASN A 270 6.01 16.43 -4.91
C ASN A 270 5.61 17.65 -4.09
N HIS A 271 4.53 18.35 -4.43
CA HIS A 271 4.08 19.54 -3.69
C HIS A 271 3.68 19.25 -2.24
N ALA A 272 2.89 18.18 -2.00
CA ALA A 272 2.49 17.82 -0.65
C ALA A 272 3.66 17.23 0.16
N VAL A 273 4.53 16.47 -0.50
CA VAL A 273 5.76 15.93 0.10
C VAL A 273 6.72 17.07 0.47
N GLU A 274 6.91 18.04 -0.42
CA GLU A 274 7.77 19.20 -0.22
C GLU A 274 7.27 20.08 0.92
N LEU A 275 5.97 20.39 0.96
CA LEU A 275 5.35 21.14 2.08
C LEU A 275 5.72 20.50 3.42
N LEU A 276 5.58 19.18 3.52
CA LEU A 276 5.81 18.44 4.77
C LEU A 276 7.29 18.29 5.10
N ASN A 277 8.14 18.06 4.10
CA ASN A 277 9.58 18.02 4.27
C ASN A 277 10.12 19.36 4.79
N LEU A 278 9.61 20.47 4.28
CA LEU A 278 9.96 21.80 4.78
C LEU A 278 9.35 22.06 6.17
N SER A 279 8.08 21.66 6.39
CA SER A 279 7.41 21.80 7.70
C SER A 279 8.10 21.01 8.81
N SER A 280 8.75 19.90 8.50
CA SER A 280 9.50 19.11 9.49
C SER A 280 10.69 19.86 10.10
N ALA A 281 11.17 20.95 9.50
CA ALA A 281 12.15 21.84 10.14
C ALA A 281 11.62 22.49 11.43
N LEU A 282 10.29 22.53 11.61
CA LEU A 282 9.61 23.02 12.81
C LEU A 282 9.39 21.92 13.86
N ASP A 283 9.67 20.64 13.55
CA ASP A 283 9.56 19.56 14.53
C ASP A 283 10.69 19.68 15.58
N PRO A 284 10.38 19.77 16.89
CA PRO A 284 11.39 19.87 17.93
C PRO A 284 12.41 18.72 17.98
N LYS A 285 12.08 17.54 17.45
CA LYS A 285 13.04 16.42 17.33
C LYS A 285 14.08 16.72 16.25
N GLU A 286 13.62 17.08 15.07
CA GLU A 286 14.47 17.40 13.91
C GLU A 286 15.30 18.66 14.16
N ALA A 287 14.66 19.72 14.66
CA ALA A 287 15.31 21.00 14.96
C ALA A 287 16.46 20.87 15.96
N ARG A 288 16.39 19.89 16.87
CA ARG A 288 17.43 19.60 17.87
C ARG A 288 18.67 18.95 17.25
N GLU A 289 18.48 18.08 16.26
CA GLU A 289 19.58 17.42 15.55
C GLU A 289 20.24 18.39 14.58
N SER A 290 19.44 19.04 13.73
CA SER A 290 19.91 20.03 12.76
C SER A 290 18.79 21.00 12.41
N PHE A 291 18.87 22.24 12.90
CA PHE A 291 17.90 23.27 12.55
C PHE A 291 18.07 23.75 11.10
N ARG A 292 17.07 23.48 10.27
CA ARG A 292 17.08 23.81 8.84
C ARG A 292 16.44 25.18 8.59
N SER A 293 17.12 26.25 8.97
CA SER A 293 16.62 27.63 8.83
C SER A 293 16.21 27.99 7.39
N ILE A 294 16.98 27.52 6.40
CA ILE A 294 16.68 27.71 4.97
C ILE A 294 15.35 27.06 4.59
N ASP A 295 15.03 25.89 5.13
CA ASP A 295 13.80 25.17 4.81
C ASP A 295 12.56 25.92 5.31
N ILE A 296 12.66 26.62 6.45
CA ILE A 296 11.60 27.48 6.97
C ILE A 296 11.37 28.68 6.03
N LEU A 297 12.43 29.31 5.53
CA LEU A 297 12.31 30.41 4.58
C LEU A 297 11.71 29.96 3.24
N LEU A 298 12.08 28.76 2.78
CA LEU A 298 11.50 28.14 1.59
C LEU A 298 10.03 27.76 1.81
N LEU A 299 9.67 27.27 3.00
CA LEU A 299 8.29 26.97 3.37
C LEU A 299 7.40 28.21 3.22
N VAL A 300 7.82 29.31 3.86
CA VAL A 300 7.06 30.55 3.84
C VAL A 300 6.96 31.14 2.45
N SER A 301 8.10 31.27 1.75
CA SER A 301 8.14 31.88 0.41
C SER A 301 7.34 31.10 -0.64
N LYS A 302 7.33 29.76 -0.58
CA LYS A 302 6.62 28.93 -1.56
C LYS A 302 5.16 28.69 -1.22
N PHE A 303 4.84 28.45 0.05
CA PHE A 303 3.52 27.98 0.47
C PHE A 303 2.66 29.06 1.14
N TYR A 304 3.27 30.13 1.65
CA TYR A 304 2.60 31.23 2.35
C TYR A 304 2.98 32.62 1.80
N PRO A 305 3.04 32.84 0.47
CA PRO A 305 3.63 34.06 -0.11
C PRO A 305 2.84 35.35 0.13
N LYS A 306 1.56 35.28 0.55
CA LYS A 306 0.77 36.49 0.86
C LYS A 306 0.60 36.75 2.34
N ASP A 307 1.09 35.86 3.20
CA ASP A 307 1.09 36.09 4.64
C ASP A 307 2.26 37.00 5.06
N PHE A 308 3.22 37.24 4.16
CA PHE A 308 4.41 38.04 4.40
C PHE A 308 4.64 39.04 3.26
N THR A 309 4.90 40.28 3.62
CA THR A 309 5.46 41.30 2.72
C THR A 309 6.95 41.04 2.44
N ASN A 310 7.49 41.67 1.39
CA ASN A 310 8.93 41.57 1.09
C ASN A 310 9.82 42.08 2.24
N GLN A 311 9.33 43.07 3.01
CA GLN A 311 10.05 43.58 4.17
C GLN A 311 10.03 42.58 5.34
N GLU A 312 8.86 41.99 5.64
CA GLU A 312 8.73 40.95 6.66
C GLU A 312 9.53 39.70 6.31
N MET A 313 9.60 39.30 5.03
CA MET A 313 10.48 38.20 4.60
C MET A 313 11.96 38.46 4.87
N THR A 314 12.40 39.72 4.79
CA THR A 314 13.79 40.09 5.09
C THR A 314 14.06 40.04 6.60
N LEU A 315 13.09 40.48 7.40
CA LEU A 315 13.15 40.41 8.87
C LEU A 315 13.09 38.96 9.37
N LEU A 316 12.21 38.14 8.79
CA LEU A 316 12.02 36.74 9.13
C LEU A 316 13.35 35.96 9.10
N LYS A 317 14.23 36.26 8.14
CA LYS A 317 15.56 35.64 8.09
C LYS A 317 16.35 35.88 9.37
N THR A 318 16.39 37.13 9.85
CA THR A 318 17.05 37.50 11.09
C THR A 318 16.35 36.88 12.31
N GLU A 319 15.02 36.82 12.30
CA GLU A 319 14.23 36.22 13.39
C GLU A 319 14.44 34.71 13.51
N VAL A 320 14.56 33.99 12.38
CA VAL A 320 14.85 32.56 12.36
C VAL A 320 16.23 32.26 12.93
N ASP A 321 17.23 33.11 12.65
CA ASP A 321 18.57 32.97 13.23
C ASP A 321 18.55 33.19 14.76
N HIS A 322 17.78 34.18 15.23
CA HIS A 322 17.56 34.40 16.66
C HIS A 322 16.79 33.25 17.32
N TYR A 323 15.80 32.69 16.61
CA TYR A 323 15.03 31.55 17.07
C TYR A 323 15.91 30.31 17.29
N GLU A 324 16.82 30.03 16.35
CA GLU A 324 17.80 28.94 16.49
C GLU A 324 18.63 29.14 17.77
N HIS A 325 19.13 30.35 18.00
CA HIS A 325 20.02 30.61 19.12
C HIS A 325 19.30 30.59 20.47
N ASN A 326 18.11 31.19 20.55
CA ASN A 326 17.43 31.47 21.82
C ASN A 326 16.41 30.39 22.20
N VAL A 327 15.74 29.78 21.21
CA VAL A 327 14.64 28.83 21.45
C VAL A 327 15.13 27.39 21.28
N VAL A 328 15.71 27.05 20.12
CA VAL A 328 16.10 25.66 19.81
C VAL A 328 17.17 25.13 20.77
N ARG A 329 18.10 25.99 21.20
CA ARG A 329 19.16 25.63 22.15
C ARG A 329 18.71 25.56 23.60
N HIS A 330 17.52 26.09 23.92
CA HIS A 330 17.02 26.16 25.29
C HIS A 330 16.73 24.76 25.88
N PRO A 331 17.02 24.51 27.17
CA PRO A 331 16.80 23.20 27.79
C PRO A 331 15.34 22.72 27.73
N ASP A 332 14.38 23.64 27.82
CA ASP A 332 12.96 23.29 27.79
C ASP A 332 12.48 22.91 26.38
N PHE A 333 13.06 23.50 25.33
CA PHE A 333 12.77 23.08 23.95
C PHE A 333 13.22 21.64 23.70
N LYS A 334 14.35 21.23 24.30
CA LYS A 334 14.85 19.85 24.20
C LYS A 334 13.93 18.81 24.87
N LYS A 335 12.98 19.23 25.70
CA LYS A 335 11.98 18.33 26.30
C LYS A 335 10.79 18.09 25.38
N LEU A 336 10.57 18.97 24.40
CA LEU A 336 9.47 18.85 23.45
C LEU A 336 9.71 17.68 22.49
N SER A 337 8.63 16.97 22.18
CA SER A 337 8.64 15.74 21.39
C SER A 337 7.77 15.82 20.14
N SER A 338 6.99 16.89 19.98
CA SER A 338 6.12 17.10 18.82
C SER A 338 5.83 18.59 18.55
N ILE A 339 5.42 18.88 17.32
CA ILE A 339 4.92 20.21 16.93
C ILE A 339 3.70 20.63 17.78
N SER A 340 2.85 19.68 18.20
CA SER A 340 1.69 19.98 19.06
C SER A 340 2.12 20.56 20.41
N GLU A 341 3.13 19.95 21.05
CA GLU A 341 3.69 20.45 22.31
C GLU A 341 4.37 21.81 22.11
N LEU A 342 5.03 22.02 20.97
CA LEU A 342 5.59 23.32 20.60
C LEU A 342 4.50 24.40 20.48
N CYS A 343 3.41 24.12 19.77
CA CYS A 343 2.27 25.03 19.63
C CYS A 343 1.63 25.34 20.99
N GLN A 344 1.49 24.34 21.87
CA GLN A 344 0.98 24.54 23.23
C GLN A 344 1.92 25.42 24.07
N CYS A 345 3.24 25.20 23.95
CA CYS A 345 4.24 26.02 24.62
C CYS A 345 4.14 27.48 24.17
N PHE A 346 4.02 27.73 22.87
CA PHE A 346 3.78 29.08 22.37
C PHE A 346 2.47 29.66 22.88
N TYR A 347 1.36 28.93 22.81
CA TYR A 347 0.07 29.42 23.29
C TYR A 347 0.09 29.80 24.78
N CYS A 348 0.68 28.96 25.63
CA CYS A 348 0.80 29.23 27.06
C CYS A 348 1.72 30.43 27.35
N ASN A 349 2.84 30.56 26.64
CA ASN A 349 3.76 31.68 26.81
C ASN A 349 3.19 33.00 26.24
N TYR A 350 2.46 32.94 25.12
CA TYR A 350 1.79 34.10 24.51
C TYR A 350 0.63 34.61 25.38
N ARG A 351 -0.12 33.70 26.03
CA ARG A 351 -1.10 34.08 27.06
C ARG A 351 -0.43 34.69 28.29
N ALA A 352 0.71 34.15 28.72
CA ALA A 352 1.44 34.69 29.87
C ALA A 352 1.99 36.11 29.62
N SER A 353 2.34 36.46 28.38
CA SER A 353 2.79 37.83 28.03
C SER A 353 1.64 38.83 27.78
N ILE A 354 0.44 38.37 27.43
CA ILE A 354 -0.71 39.26 27.16
C ILE A 354 -1.59 39.47 28.39
N PHE A 355 -1.81 38.43 29.22
CA PHE A 355 -2.68 38.53 30.40
C PHE A 355 -1.95 38.91 31.70
N SER A 356 -0.63 39.15 31.66
CA SER A 356 0.12 39.71 32.80
C SER A 356 0.10 41.25 32.85
N HIS A 357 -0.51 41.92 31.85
CA HIS A 357 -0.59 43.38 31.79
C HIS A 357 -2.00 43.96 31.98
N GLU A 358 -3.04 43.15 32.24
CA GLU A 358 -4.41 43.65 32.43
C GLU A 358 -4.98 43.47 33.86
N TYR A 359 -4.17 43.11 34.85
CA TYR A 359 -4.62 43.03 36.25
C TYR A 359 -3.67 43.64 37.28
N ASP A 360 -2.99 44.74 36.93
CA ASP A 360 -2.31 45.60 37.91
C ASP A 360 -2.32 47.06 37.40
N GLN A 361 -3.49 47.69 37.40
CA GLN A 361 -3.65 49.13 37.71
C GLN A 361 -5.14 49.52 37.79
N GLU A 362 -5.54 49.75 39.05
CA GLU A 362 -6.75 50.41 39.60
C GLU A 362 -8.14 49.77 39.42
#